data_AF-A0A954K5J6-F1
#
_entry.id   AF-A0A954K5J6-F1
#
_cell.length_a   1.000
_cell.length_b   1.000
_cell.length_c   1.000
_cell.angle_alpha   90.00
_cell.angle_beta   90.00
_cell.angle_gamma   90.00
#
_symmetry.space_group_name_H-M   'P 1'
#
loop_
_entity.id
_entity.type
_entity.pdbx_description
1 polymer ?
#
loop_
_entity_poly.entity_id
_entity_poly.type
_entity_poly.pdbx_seq_one_letter_code
_entity_poly.pdbx_strand_id
1 'polypeptide(L)'
;TETEVRFIEFMPLDADNQWERDKVLFAHEIQEILSQGIMPLTPLDQPDKSAPASNFVFEDGVGRIGFISSISAPFCMSCNRFRLTADGKLRNCLFSLDETDIRGLFHLNASDEEIVAAVRSSITAKKEGHEINTARFIQPDRPMYSIGG
;
A
#
# COMPACT_ATOMS: atom_id res chain seq x y z
N THR A 1 13.83 -15.45 -18.25
CA THR A 1 12.50 -14.84 -18.42
C THR A 1 12.54 -13.43 -17.88
N GLU A 2 11.87 -12.47 -18.50
CA GLU A 2 11.75 -11.08 -18.01
C GLU A 2 10.75 -10.98 -16.83
N THR A 3 10.78 -11.93 -15.90
CA THR A 3 9.87 -11.93 -14.76
C THR A 3 10.49 -11.15 -13.62
N GLU A 4 9.79 -10.12 -13.17
CA GLU A 4 10.15 -9.37 -11.96
C GLU A 4 9.53 -10.03 -10.74
N VAL A 5 10.33 -10.23 -9.69
CA VAL A 5 9.86 -10.71 -8.39
C VAL A 5 9.73 -9.53 -7.45
N ARG A 6 8.63 -9.45 -6.70
CA ARG A 6 8.40 -8.38 -5.72
C ARG A 6 8.20 -8.95 -4.33
N PHE A 7 9.00 -8.44 -3.38
CA PHE A 7 8.83 -8.71 -1.97
C PHE A 7 8.04 -7.56 -1.34
N ILE A 8 7.01 -7.91 -0.57
CA ILE A 8 6.13 -6.95 0.09
C ILE A 8 6.18 -7.24 1.58
N GLU A 9 6.51 -6.22 2.38
CA GLU A 9 6.50 -6.38 3.84
C GLU A 9 5.07 -6.67 4.33
N PHE A 10 4.98 -7.63 5.24
CA PHE A 10 3.71 -8.10 5.78
C PHE A 10 3.03 -7.00 6.61
N MET A 11 1.79 -6.63 6.26
CA MET A 11 1.03 -5.55 6.87
C MET A 11 -0.12 -6.06 7.76
N PRO A 12 -0.52 -5.31 8.81
CA PRO A 12 -1.66 -5.60 9.68
C PRO A 12 -2.99 -5.28 8.98
N LEU A 13 -3.31 -6.09 7.96
CA LEU A 13 -4.57 -6.04 7.19
C LEU A 13 -5.19 -7.44 7.10
N ASP A 14 -4.84 -8.29 8.05
CA ASP A 14 -5.31 -9.65 8.20
C ASP A 14 -6.63 -9.67 8.98
N ALA A 15 -7.48 -10.65 8.67
CA ALA A 15 -8.78 -10.79 9.34
C ALA A 15 -8.66 -11.33 10.77
N ASP A 16 -7.60 -12.08 11.03
CA ASP A 16 -7.42 -12.83 12.28
C ASP A 16 -6.59 -12.07 13.34
N ASN A 17 -6.18 -10.83 13.05
CA ASN A 17 -5.36 -9.97 13.91
C ASN A 17 -4.13 -10.68 14.51
N GLN A 18 -3.48 -11.52 13.71
CA GLN A 18 -2.26 -12.27 14.02
C GLN A 18 -0.99 -11.54 13.61
N TRP A 19 -1.11 -10.38 12.96
CA TRP A 19 0.04 -9.56 12.62
C TRP A 19 0.80 -9.13 13.88
N GLU A 20 2.10 -9.40 13.86
CA GLU A 20 3.05 -8.96 14.87
C GLU A 20 4.26 -8.40 14.14
N ARG A 21 4.81 -7.30 14.65
CA ARG A 21 5.97 -6.66 14.02
C ARG A 21 7.16 -7.61 13.88
N ASP A 22 7.38 -8.47 14.88
CA ASP A 22 8.50 -9.41 14.91
C ASP A 22 8.36 -10.54 13.87
N LYS A 23 7.19 -10.68 13.23
CA LYS A 23 6.97 -11.60 12.11
C LYS A 23 7.27 -10.97 10.75
N VAL A 24 7.63 -9.68 10.71
CA VAL A 24 7.98 -8.97 9.47
C VAL A 24 9.46 -9.18 9.16
N LEU A 25 9.75 -9.77 8.00
CA LEU A 25 11.09 -9.74 7.42
C LEU A 25 11.20 -8.47 6.59
N PHE A 26 12.00 -7.51 7.04
CA PHE A 26 12.11 -6.19 6.42
C PHE A 26 12.86 -6.26 5.09
N ALA A 27 12.57 -5.30 4.21
CA ALA A 27 13.14 -5.24 2.87
C ALA A 27 14.68 -5.28 2.87
N HIS A 28 15.33 -4.60 3.82
CA HIS A 28 16.80 -4.59 3.93
C HIS A 28 17.37 -5.97 4.31
N GLU A 29 16.67 -6.74 5.14
CA GLU A 29 17.06 -8.10 5.52
C GLU A 29 16.92 -9.04 4.31
N ILE A 30 15.83 -8.92 3.54
CA ILE A 30 15.65 -9.69 2.30
C ILE A 30 16.74 -9.33 1.28
N GLN A 31 17.05 -8.04 1.13
CA GLN A 31 18.11 -7.57 0.24
C GLN A 31 19.47 -8.17 0.63
N GLU A 32 19.78 -8.22 1.93
CA GLU A 32 21.01 -8.84 2.44
C GLU A 32 21.05 -10.35 2.16
N ILE A 33 19.97 -11.08 2.44
CA ILE A 33 19.85 -12.53 2.18
C ILE A 33 20.08 -12.82 0.69
N LEU A 34 19.43 -12.07 -0.21
CA LEU A 34 19.59 -12.24 -1.65
C LEU A 34 21.01 -11.88 -2.10
N SER A 35 21.59 -10.81 -1.54
CA SER A 35 22.94 -10.36 -1.89
C SER A 35 24.01 -11.38 -1.50
N GLN A 36 23.85 -12.02 -0.35
CA GLN A 36 24.78 -13.03 0.17
C GLN A 36 24.57 -14.42 -0.47
N GLY A 37 23.32 -14.79 -0.72
CA GLY A 37 22.96 -16.12 -1.20
C GLY A 37 23.04 -16.31 -2.72
N ILE A 38 22.95 -15.21 -3.48
CA ILE A 38 22.93 -15.25 -4.95
C ILE A 38 24.06 -14.40 -5.52
N MET A 39 23.94 -13.07 -5.43
CA MET A 39 24.86 -12.08 -5.98
C MET A 39 24.47 -10.69 -5.46
N PRO A 40 25.39 -9.70 -5.36
CA PRO A 40 25.02 -8.35 -4.95
C PRO A 40 23.94 -7.72 -5.82
N LEU A 41 23.09 -6.90 -5.20
CA LEU A 41 22.02 -6.15 -5.84
C LEU A 41 22.44 -4.68 -6.03
N THR A 42 22.24 -4.16 -7.23
CA THR A 42 22.44 -2.74 -7.57
C THR A 42 21.09 -2.04 -7.71
N PRO A 43 20.87 -0.87 -7.08
CA PRO A 43 19.63 -0.11 -7.22
C PRO A 43 19.45 0.37 -8.67
N LEU A 44 18.21 0.34 -9.14
CA LEU A 44 17.81 0.91 -10.41
C LEU A 44 17.16 2.28 -10.21
N ASP A 45 17.32 3.16 -11.19
CA ASP A 45 16.63 4.45 -11.19
C ASP A 45 15.12 4.27 -11.10
N GLN A 46 14.50 5.09 -10.26
CA GLN A 46 13.06 5.10 -10.05
C GLN A 46 12.45 6.40 -10.62
N PRO A 47 12.03 6.40 -11.90
CA PRO A 47 11.48 7.61 -12.52
C PRO A 47 10.13 8.03 -11.92
N ASP A 48 9.30 7.05 -11.51
CA ASP A 48 8.04 7.30 -10.84
C ASP A 48 8.19 7.25 -9.31
N LYS A 49 8.18 8.44 -8.68
CA LYS A 49 8.26 8.62 -7.23
C LYS A 49 7.02 8.10 -6.47
N SER A 50 5.90 7.89 -7.16
CA SER A 50 4.68 7.33 -6.58
C SER A 50 4.65 5.80 -6.59
N ALA A 51 5.57 5.17 -7.34
CA ALA A 51 5.68 3.72 -7.34
C ALA A 51 6.14 3.24 -5.94
N PRO A 52 5.44 2.26 -5.34
CA PRO A 52 5.70 1.85 -3.96
C PRO A 52 6.96 0.99 -3.82
N ALA A 53 7.52 0.50 -4.92
CA ALA A 53 8.65 -0.41 -4.91
C ALA A 53 9.96 0.29 -5.29
N SER A 54 10.99 0.05 -4.51
CA SER A 54 12.37 0.31 -4.92
C SER A 54 12.87 -0.88 -5.73
N ASN A 55 13.38 -0.63 -6.94
CA ASN A 55 13.76 -1.69 -7.87
C ASN A 55 15.27 -1.88 -7.89
N PHE A 56 15.70 -3.13 -7.97
CA PHE A 56 17.09 -3.57 -8.00
C PHE A 56 17.29 -4.60 -9.11
N VAL A 57 18.55 -4.81 -9.49
CA VAL A 57 18.99 -5.88 -10.38
C VAL A 57 20.25 -6.52 -9.81
N PHE A 58 20.47 -7.81 -10.08
CA PHE A 58 21.76 -8.44 -9.75
C PHE A 58 22.88 -7.84 -10.61
N GLU A 59 24.12 -7.90 -10.13
CA GLU A 59 25.29 -7.31 -10.82
C GLU A 59 25.53 -7.84 -12.24
N ASP A 60 25.09 -9.05 -12.54
CA ASP A 60 25.16 -9.64 -13.89
C ASP A 60 24.08 -9.08 -14.86
N GLY A 61 23.21 -8.19 -14.37
CA GLY A 61 22.14 -7.56 -15.12
C GLY A 61 20.89 -8.43 -15.29
N VAL A 62 20.85 -9.63 -14.69
CA VAL A 62 19.73 -10.56 -14.79
C VAL A 62 18.91 -10.52 -13.50
N GLY A 63 17.60 -10.69 -13.60
CA GLY A 63 16.72 -10.78 -12.43
C GLY A 63 16.42 -9.41 -11.81
N ARG A 64 15.22 -8.90 -12.10
CA ARG A 64 14.70 -7.68 -11.47
C ARG A 64 13.98 -8.03 -10.19
N ILE A 65 14.34 -7.34 -9.11
CA ILE A 65 13.76 -7.50 -7.78
C ILE A 65 13.19 -6.16 -7.32
N GLY A 66 11.91 -6.14 -6.94
CA GLY A 66 11.27 -4.98 -6.33
C GLY A 66 11.03 -5.20 -4.84
N PHE A 67 11.33 -4.21 -4.01
CA PHE A 67 11.03 -4.22 -2.59
C PHE A 67 9.97 -3.18 -2.25
N ILE A 68 8.85 -3.62 -1.68
CA ILE A 68 7.78 -2.75 -1.18
C ILE A 68 7.87 -2.72 0.35
N SER A 69 8.60 -1.72 0.85
CA SER A 69 8.93 -1.51 2.26
C SER A 69 7.78 -0.85 3.04
N SER A 70 6.61 -1.47 3.03
CA SER A 70 5.36 -0.90 3.57
C SER A 70 5.39 -0.59 5.08
N ILE A 71 6.29 -1.23 5.84
CA ILE A 71 6.47 -1.07 7.28
C ILE A 71 7.75 -0.29 7.59
N SER A 72 8.90 -0.73 7.07
CA SER A 72 10.20 -0.18 7.42
C SER A 72 10.47 1.19 6.79
N ALA A 73 9.90 1.46 5.61
CA ALA A 73 9.99 2.75 4.92
C ALA A 73 8.67 3.14 4.23
N PRO A 74 7.63 3.54 5.00
CA PRO A 74 6.31 3.84 4.44
C PRO A 74 6.33 4.99 3.42
N PHE A 75 5.60 4.82 2.31
CA PHE A 75 5.55 5.74 1.17
C PHE A 75 4.23 6.54 1.09
N CYS A 76 3.64 6.89 2.24
CA CYS A 76 2.35 7.59 2.28
C CYS A 76 2.39 8.95 1.58
N MET A 77 3.50 9.68 1.74
CA MET A 77 3.67 11.04 1.19
C MET A 77 3.64 11.11 -0.34
N SER A 78 3.99 10.02 -1.03
CA SER A 78 3.90 9.93 -2.50
C SER A 78 2.69 9.12 -2.98
N CYS A 79 1.84 8.65 -2.07
CA CYS A 79 0.70 7.80 -2.39
C CYS A 79 -0.45 8.59 -3.05
N ASN A 80 -0.67 8.34 -4.33
CA ASN A 80 -1.76 8.91 -5.14
C ASN A 80 -2.97 7.98 -5.30
N ARG A 81 -3.02 6.88 -4.54
CA ARG A 81 -4.08 5.85 -4.65
C ARG A 81 -5.28 6.14 -3.76
N PHE A 82 -6.45 5.85 -4.33
CA PHE A 82 -7.76 5.78 -3.70
C PHE A 82 -8.42 4.48 -4.15
N ARG A 83 -9.46 4.03 -3.45
CA ARG A 83 -10.07 2.73 -3.74
C ARG A 83 -11.58 2.84 -3.69
N LEU A 84 -12.23 2.36 -4.75
CA LEU A 84 -13.65 2.06 -4.72
C LEU A 84 -13.80 0.57 -4.40
N THR A 85 -14.41 0.27 -3.26
CA THR A 85 -14.67 -1.10 -2.82
C THR A 85 -15.77 -1.75 -3.65
N ALA A 86 -15.87 -3.08 -3.62
CA ALA A 86 -16.90 -3.82 -4.36
C ALA A 86 -18.32 -3.51 -3.86
N ASP A 87 -18.49 -3.14 -2.58
CA ASP A 87 -19.75 -2.65 -2.03
C ASP A 87 -20.03 -1.18 -2.37
N GLY A 88 -19.14 -0.51 -3.12
CA GLY A 88 -19.37 0.80 -3.71
C GLY A 88 -19.01 1.98 -2.80
N LYS A 89 -18.09 1.76 -1.86
CA LYS A 89 -17.59 2.80 -0.95
C LYS A 89 -16.19 3.26 -1.32
N LEU A 90 -15.96 4.56 -1.29
CA LEU A 90 -14.65 5.18 -1.51
C LEU A 90 -13.83 5.18 -0.23
N ARG A 91 -12.60 4.67 -0.33
CA ARG A 91 -11.55 4.71 0.71
C ARG A 91 -10.38 5.54 0.20
N ASN A 92 -9.91 6.47 1.03
CA ASN A 92 -8.77 7.33 0.70
C ASN A 92 -7.40 6.78 1.10
N CYS A 93 -7.41 5.72 1.91
CA CYS A 93 -6.25 4.99 2.37
C CYS A 93 -6.62 3.52 2.54
N LEU A 94 -5.64 2.63 2.39
CA LEU A 94 -5.81 1.23 2.71
C LEU A 94 -6.19 1.05 4.19
N PHE A 95 -5.53 1.83 5.05
CA PHE A 95 -5.75 1.90 6.50
C PHE A 95 -6.82 2.93 6.93
N SER A 96 -7.73 3.34 6.03
CA SER A 96 -8.81 4.24 6.43
C SER A 96 -9.75 3.56 7.44
N LEU A 97 -10.13 4.29 8.49
CA LEU A 97 -11.19 3.86 9.42
C LEU A 97 -12.57 4.20 8.88
N ASP A 98 -12.66 5.22 8.03
CA ASP A 98 -13.90 5.71 7.46
C ASP A 98 -13.98 5.42 5.95
N GLU A 99 -15.21 5.35 5.43
CA GLU A 99 -15.49 5.16 4.01
C GLU A 99 -16.63 6.08 3.58
N THR A 100 -16.61 6.52 2.32
CA THR A 100 -17.69 7.34 1.75
C THR A 100 -18.59 6.46 0.88
N ASP A 101 -19.87 6.37 1.20
CA ASP A 101 -20.84 5.53 0.46
C ASP A 101 -21.25 6.18 -0.87
N ILE A 102 -20.45 5.96 -1.91
CA ILE A 102 -20.70 6.49 -3.25
C ILE A 102 -21.91 5.80 -3.88
N ARG A 103 -22.07 4.49 -3.67
CA ARG A 103 -23.22 3.74 -4.21
C ARG A 103 -24.54 4.23 -3.62
N GLY A 104 -24.56 4.57 -2.33
CA GLY A 104 -25.72 5.20 -1.68
C GLY A 104 -26.14 6.50 -2.35
N LEU A 105 -25.18 7.36 -2.72
CA LEU A 105 -25.45 8.61 -3.44
C LEU A 105 -26.13 8.37 -4.80
N PHE A 106 -25.66 7.37 -5.57
CA PHE A 106 -26.30 7.00 -6.83
C PHE A 106 -27.74 6.51 -6.62
N HIS A 107 -28.00 5.68 -5.60
CA HIS A 107 -29.35 5.19 -5.32
C HIS A 107 -30.33 6.29 -4.87
N LEU A 108 -29.81 7.37 -4.28
CA LEU A 108 -30.58 8.54 -3.91
C LEU A 108 -30.74 9.55 -5.06
N ASN A 109 -30.25 9.23 -6.26
CA ASN A 109 -30.22 10.13 -7.42
C ASN A 109 -29.53 11.47 -7.12
N ALA A 110 -28.44 11.42 -6.35
CA ALA A 110 -27.60 12.59 -6.09
C ALA A 110 -27.07 13.18 -7.41
N SER A 111 -26.91 14.51 -7.46
CA SER A 111 -26.33 15.17 -8.64
C SER A 111 -24.83 14.87 -8.77
N ASP A 112 -24.29 15.08 -9.97
CA ASP A 112 -22.84 14.96 -10.21
C ASP A 112 -22.05 15.88 -9.28
N GLU A 113 -22.56 17.08 -8.98
CA GLU A 113 -21.92 18.02 -8.06
C GLU A 113 -21.87 17.48 -6.62
N GLU A 114 -22.92 16.81 -6.16
CA GLU A 114 -22.97 16.18 -4.83
C GLU A 114 -21.98 15.02 -4.74
N ILE A 115 -21.91 14.19 -5.79
CA ILE A 115 -20.96 13.07 -5.88
C ILE A 115 -19.53 13.60 -5.90
N VAL A 116 -19.24 14.61 -6.72
CA VAL A 116 -17.92 15.25 -6.79
C VAL A 116 -17.53 15.86 -5.45
N ALA A 117 -18.47 16.51 -4.75
CA ALA A 117 -18.22 17.07 -3.42
C ALA A 117 -17.87 15.97 -2.40
N ALA A 118 -18.58 14.85 -2.40
CA ALA A 118 -18.29 13.71 -1.53
C ALA A 118 -16.92 13.09 -1.81
N VAL A 119 -16.57 12.89 -3.09
CA VAL A 119 -15.25 12.38 -3.49
C VAL A 119 -14.13 13.34 -3.08
N ARG A 120 -14.29 14.65 -3.34
CA ARG A 120 -13.31 15.67 -2.94
C ARG A 120 -13.12 15.70 -1.42
N SER A 121 -14.21 15.65 -0.66
CA SER A 121 -14.15 15.61 0.81
C SER A 121 -13.35 14.40 1.30
N SER A 122 -13.62 13.21 0.76
CA SER A 122 -12.86 11.99 1.07
C SER A 122 -11.37 12.13 0.74
N ILE A 123 -11.04 12.67 -0.42
CA ILE A 123 -9.65 12.87 -0.86
C ILE A 123 -8.92 13.87 0.05
N THR A 124 -9.53 15.01 0.37
CA THR A 124 -8.95 16.04 1.23
C THR A 124 -8.78 15.57 2.68
N ALA A 125 -9.62 14.64 3.14
CA ALA A 125 -9.49 14.02 4.46
C ALA A 125 -8.36 12.97 4.55
N LYS A 126 -7.64 12.69 3.46
CA LYS A 126 -6.53 11.73 3.46
C LYS A 126 -5.42 12.23 4.39
N LYS A 127 -5.11 11.42 5.42
CA LYS A 127 -4.02 11.70 6.36
C LYS A 127 -2.66 11.61 5.65
N GLU A 128 -1.67 12.34 6.16
CA GLU A 128 -0.28 12.31 5.67
C GLU A 128 0.33 10.90 5.73
N GLY A 129 -0.08 10.10 6.71
CA GLY A 129 0.29 8.70 6.82
C GLY A 129 -0.65 7.92 7.73
N HIS A 130 -0.56 6.59 7.64
CA HIS A 130 -1.38 5.68 8.46
C HIS A 130 -0.79 5.39 9.84
N GLU A 131 0.34 6.01 10.20
CA GLU A 131 0.90 5.99 11.57
C GLU A 131 1.38 4.63 12.10
N ILE A 132 1.61 3.61 11.25
CA ILE A 132 1.92 2.22 11.63
C ILE A 132 3.12 2.05 12.58
N ASN A 133 4.06 2.99 12.56
CA ASN A 133 5.26 2.97 13.39
C ASN A 133 5.13 3.87 14.63
N THR A 134 3.91 4.21 15.03
CA THR A 134 3.65 5.10 16.16
C THR A 134 2.62 4.49 17.12
N ALA A 135 2.57 5.00 18.35
CA ALA A 135 1.55 4.62 19.33
C ALA A 135 0.11 5.04 18.93
N ARG A 136 -0.06 5.83 17.86
CA ARG A 136 -1.35 6.29 17.35
C ARG A 136 -1.92 5.39 16.26
N PHE A 137 -1.21 4.34 15.85
CA PHE A 137 -1.71 3.40 14.85
C PHE A 137 -3.01 2.75 15.32
N ILE A 138 -4.02 2.75 14.44
CA ILE A 138 -5.26 2.02 14.62
C ILE A 138 -5.42 1.10 13.41
N GLN A 139 -5.45 -0.20 13.67
CA GLN A 139 -5.73 -1.20 12.64
C GLN A 139 -7.21 -1.09 12.22
N PRO A 140 -7.53 -0.97 10.93
CA PRO A 140 -8.91 -0.98 10.46
C PRO A 140 -9.54 -2.37 10.61
N ASP A 141 -10.84 -2.40 10.87
CA ASP A 141 -11.61 -3.65 11.01
C ASP A 141 -11.74 -4.43 9.69
N ARG A 142 -11.67 -3.74 8.54
CA ARG A 142 -11.85 -4.36 7.23
C ARG A 142 -10.56 -5.04 6.77
N PRO A 143 -10.53 -6.38 6.59
CA PRO A 143 -9.36 -7.07 6.07
C PRO A 143 -9.17 -6.79 4.58
N MET A 144 -7.95 -7.06 4.09
CA MET A 144 -7.53 -6.75 2.72
C MET A 144 -8.49 -7.26 1.64
N TYR A 145 -8.93 -8.52 1.76
CA TYR A 145 -9.85 -9.16 0.80
C TYR A 145 -11.21 -8.46 0.70
N SER A 146 -11.66 -7.83 1.78
CA SER A 146 -12.96 -7.16 1.82
C SER A 146 -12.95 -5.81 1.11
N ILE A 147 -11.76 -5.26 0.84
CA ILE A 147 -11.60 -3.94 0.23
C ILE A 147 -11.00 -4.02 -1.18
N GLY A 148 -10.98 -5.20 -1.81
CA GLY A 148 -10.63 -5.36 -3.22
C GLY A 148 -9.16 -5.70 -3.48
N GLY A 149 -8.51 -6.45 -2.58
CA GLY A 149 -7.25 -7.14 -2.87
C GLY A 149 -7.18 -8.48 -2.17
#